data_AF-A0A496XB56-F1
#
_entry.id   AF-A0A496XB56-F1
#
_cell.length_a   1.000
_cell.length_b   1.000
_cell.length_c   1.000
_cell.angle_alpha   90.00
_cell.angle_beta   90.00
_cell.angle_gamma   90.00
#
_symmetry.space_group_name_H-M   'P 1'
#
loop_
_entity.id
_entity.type
_entity.pdbx_description
1 polymer ?
#
loop_
_entity_poly.entity_id
_entity_poly.type
_entity_poly.pdbx_seq_one_letter_code
_entity_poly.pdbx_strand_id
1 'polypeptide(L)'
;MTDIYGTPDKVHTKQRLFKIGLETLEGQGYEVSRVPGSGKSSVRRITKNGESQLVSIRTTQDQSIAFPRLKDDSGWKTLDEVDIVVAVSVDDRDDPRNGNVHLLDGDEMRDRFDQAYKARLDADQQIPLGRGVWLALYRRYDGKRVRLVGAGAGLDHEPVAVVPLANTDANKGLSRKDPLPTALSITEAKRLLAASLGVDESNIKITVEA
;
A
#
# COMPACT_ATOMS: atom_id res chain seq x y z
N MET A 1 -12.31 -4.76 6.77
CA MET A 1 -10.96 -4.16 6.80
C MET A 1 -10.01 -5.23 7.23
N THR A 2 -8.95 -5.46 6.45
CA THR A 2 -7.87 -6.35 6.87
C THR A 2 -6.97 -5.63 7.87
N ASP A 3 -6.77 -6.21 9.05
CA ASP A 3 -5.73 -5.72 9.98
C ASP A 3 -4.35 -6.04 9.41
N ILE A 4 -3.72 -5.05 8.78
CA ILE A 4 -2.41 -5.15 8.12
C ILE A 4 -1.24 -5.23 9.11
N TYR A 5 -1.48 -5.05 10.41
CA TYR A 5 -0.47 -5.22 11.47
C TYR A 5 -0.70 -6.49 12.28
N GLY A 6 -1.79 -7.22 12.01
CA GLY A 6 -2.17 -8.40 12.77
C GLY A 6 -1.20 -9.57 12.65
N THR A 7 -0.34 -9.60 11.62
CA THR A 7 0.72 -10.61 11.46
C THR A 7 1.97 -10.02 10.79
N PRO A 8 3.17 -10.61 11.02
CA PRO A 8 4.39 -10.23 10.31
C PRO A 8 4.27 -10.28 8.78
N ASP A 9 3.61 -11.32 8.25
CA ASP A 9 3.41 -11.48 6.80
C ASP A 9 2.61 -10.33 6.18
N LYS A 10 1.61 -9.81 6.90
CA LYS A 10 0.83 -8.65 6.44
C LYS A 10 1.67 -7.37 6.47
N VAL A 11 2.54 -7.21 7.46
CA VAL A 11 3.48 -6.08 7.49
C VAL A 11 4.45 -6.17 6.32
N HIS A 12 5.00 -7.35 6.05
CA HIS A 12 5.89 -7.60 4.92
C HIS A 12 5.18 -7.33 3.59
N THR A 13 3.96 -7.83 3.42
CA THR A 13 3.14 -7.59 2.22
C THR A 13 2.90 -6.10 1.99
N LYS A 14 2.56 -5.35 3.05
CA LYS A 14 2.38 -3.89 2.97
C LYS A 14 3.65 -3.19 2.48
N GLN A 15 4.81 -3.55 3.03
CA GLN A 15 6.10 -2.99 2.62
C GLN A 15 6.42 -3.36 1.16
N ARG A 16 6.17 -4.62 0.78
CA ARG A 16 6.38 -5.11 -0.59
C ARG A 16 5.50 -4.38 -1.60
N LEU A 17 4.20 -4.21 -1.33
CA LEU A 17 3.30 -3.44 -2.18
C LEU A 17 3.76 -1.99 -2.33
N PHE A 18 4.25 -1.37 -1.26
CA PHE A 18 4.77 0.00 -1.35
C PHE A 18 6.01 0.07 -2.24
N LYS A 19 6.92 -0.89 -2.09
CA LYS A 19 8.12 -1.03 -2.94
C LYS A 19 7.74 -1.25 -4.41
N ILE A 20 6.79 -2.13 -4.69
CA ILE A 20 6.27 -2.38 -6.04
C ILE A 20 5.76 -1.08 -6.69
N GLY A 21 5.05 -0.24 -5.93
CA GLY A 21 4.60 1.06 -6.43
C GLY A 21 5.75 1.98 -6.84
N LEU A 22 6.83 2.03 -6.04
CA LEU A 22 8.03 2.79 -6.39
C LEU A 22 8.75 2.21 -7.61
N GLU A 23 9.02 0.89 -7.60
CA GLU A 23 9.69 0.18 -8.68
C GLU A 23 8.94 0.31 -10.01
N THR A 24 7.60 0.35 -9.98
CA THR A 24 6.77 0.55 -11.18
C THR A 24 6.91 1.95 -11.75
N LEU A 25 6.89 2.98 -10.90
CA LEU A 25 7.09 4.37 -11.34
C LEU A 25 8.49 4.54 -11.96
N GLU A 26 9.52 4.03 -11.28
CA GLU A 26 10.90 4.06 -11.77
C GLU A 26 11.04 3.30 -13.10
N GLY A 27 10.43 2.10 -13.20
CA GLY A 27 10.42 1.30 -14.43
C GLY A 27 9.68 1.97 -15.60
N GLN A 28 8.74 2.86 -15.32
CA GLN A 28 8.09 3.71 -16.33
C GLN A 28 8.90 4.96 -16.70
N GLY A 29 10.10 5.11 -16.15
CA GLY A 29 11.01 6.22 -16.44
C GLY A 29 10.74 7.48 -15.63
N TYR A 30 10.02 7.39 -14.51
CA TYR A 30 9.91 8.49 -13.56
C TYR A 30 11.08 8.49 -12.58
N GLU A 31 11.65 9.66 -12.33
CA GLU A 31 12.43 9.89 -11.12
C GLU A 31 11.47 10.08 -9.94
N VAL A 32 11.65 9.30 -8.86
CA VAL A 32 10.75 9.34 -7.69
C VAL A 32 11.49 9.90 -6.48
N SER A 33 10.97 10.99 -5.91
CA SER A 33 11.57 11.64 -4.74
C SER A 33 10.56 11.88 -3.62
N ARG A 34 11.07 11.99 -2.39
CA ARG A 34 10.24 12.39 -1.23
C ARG A 34 9.97 13.88 -1.29
N VAL A 35 8.77 14.29 -0.90
CA VAL A 35 8.44 15.72 -0.71
C VAL A 35 8.96 16.17 0.66
N PRO A 36 10.00 17.03 0.73
CA PRO A 36 10.55 17.49 2.00
C PRO A 36 9.50 18.22 2.84
N GLY A 37 9.57 18.09 4.16
CA GLY A 37 8.65 18.78 5.09
C GLY A 37 7.20 18.28 5.11
N SER A 38 6.79 17.39 4.19
CA SER A 38 5.39 16.92 4.13
C SER A 38 4.99 16.02 5.29
N GLY A 39 5.93 15.30 5.91
CA GLY A 39 5.68 14.28 6.93
C GLY A 39 4.82 13.10 6.44
N LYS A 40 4.42 13.09 5.16
CA LYS A 40 3.48 12.15 4.57
C LYS A 40 4.25 11.09 3.79
N SER A 41 4.47 9.95 4.43
CA SER A 41 5.26 8.86 3.85
C SER A 41 4.70 8.27 2.55
N SER A 42 3.43 8.51 2.22
CA SER A 42 2.79 8.05 0.99
C SER A 42 2.90 9.01 -0.20
N VAL A 43 3.19 10.29 0.04
CA VAL A 43 3.25 11.30 -1.02
C VAL A 43 4.64 11.36 -1.62
N ARG A 44 4.74 11.35 -2.95
CA ARG A 44 5.99 11.43 -3.71
C ARG A 44 5.87 12.49 -4.79
N ARG A 45 7.00 13.08 -5.13
CA ARG A 45 7.13 13.82 -6.40
C ARG A 45 7.68 12.86 -7.43
N ILE A 46 7.04 12.81 -8.59
CA ILE A 46 7.53 12.07 -9.75
C ILE A 46 7.90 13.07 -10.84
N THR A 47 9.01 12.83 -11.52
CA THR A 47 9.49 13.70 -12.60
C THR A 47 9.82 12.86 -13.82
N LYS A 48 9.31 13.25 -15.00
CA LYS A 48 9.65 12.61 -16.27
C LYS A 48 9.71 13.67 -17.36
N ASN A 49 10.76 13.66 -18.17
CA ASN A 49 10.96 14.62 -19.26
C ASN A 49 10.88 16.10 -18.82
N GLY A 50 11.28 16.42 -17.59
CA GLY A 50 11.24 17.77 -17.03
C GLY A 50 9.88 18.17 -16.42
N GLU A 51 8.83 17.38 -16.61
CA GLU A 51 7.52 17.60 -16.00
C GLU A 51 7.46 16.91 -14.63
N SER A 52 6.97 17.63 -13.62
CA SER A 52 6.85 17.15 -12.24
C SER A 52 5.39 17.06 -11.82
N GLN A 53 5.03 15.95 -11.21
CA GLN A 53 3.70 15.71 -10.62
C GLN A 53 3.84 15.22 -9.18
N LEU A 54 2.79 15.40 -8.39
CA LEU A 54 2.64 14.83 -7.05
C LEU A 54 1.76 13.59 -7.10
N VAL A 55 2.19 12.53 -6.41
CA VAL A 55 1.44 11.29 -6.34
C VAL A 55 1.22 10.81 -4.91
N SER A 56 0.09 10.14 -4.67
CA SER A 56 -0.18 9.46 -3.40
C SER A 56 -0.18 7.95 -3.61
N ILE A 57 0.80 7.25 -3.04
CA ILE A 57 0.88 5.78 -3.09
C ILE A 57 -0.03 5.19 -2.03
N ARG A 58 -1.03 4.42 -2.47
CA ARG A 58 -2.02 3.75 -1.62
C ARG A 58 -1.91 2.25 -1.77
N THR A 59 -1.44 1.58 -0.72
CA THR A 59 -1.33 0.12 -0.69
C THR A 59 -2.54 -0.51 -0.01
N THR A 60 -3.01 -1.64 -0.53
CA THR A 60 -4.13 -2.38 0.06
C THR A 60 -3.97 -3.90 -0.07
N GLN A 61 -4.40 -4.60 0.98
CA GLN A 61 -4.51 -6.06 1.05
C GLN A 61 -5.98 -6.52 1.08
N ASP A 62 -6.93 -5.59 0.95
CA ASP A 62 -8.37 -5.89 0.89
C ASP A 62 -9.06 -5.26 -0.32
N GLN A 63 -8.26 -4.90 -1.34
CA GLN A 63 -8.71 -4.32 -2.61
C GLN A 63 -9.51 -3.03 -2.44
N SER A 64 -9.32 -2.32 -1.32
CA SER A 64 -9.95 -1.03 -1.04
C SER A 64 -8.90 -0.01 -0.61
N ILE A 65 -9.02 1.22 -1.13
CA ILE A 65 -8.16 2.35 -0.75
C ILE A 65 -8.96 3.38 0.03
N ALA A 66 -8.27 4.18 0.83
CA ALA A 66 -8.91 5.20 1.64
C ALA A 66 -8.15 6.51 1.69
N PHE A 67 -8.93 7.58 1.68
CA PHE A 67 -8.49 8.92 2.01
C PHE A 67 -9.30 9.44 3.21
N PRO A 68 -8.64 9.99 4.24
CA PRO A 68 -9.34 10.63 5.34
C PRO A 68 -9.96 11.97 4.91
N ARG A 69 -11.16 12.29 5.43
CA ARG A 69 -11.64 13.67 5.43
C ARG A 69 -10.74 14.55 6.28
N LEU A 70 -10.58 15.81 5.91
CA LEU A 70 -9.93 16.82 6.75
C LEU A 70 -10.76 17.05 8.03
N LYS A 71 -10.11 17.61 9.07
CA LYS A 71 -10.74 17.78 10.40
C LYS A 71 -11.85 18.83 10.40
N ASP A 72 -11.79 19.76 9.46
CA ASP A 72 -12.76 20.82 9.19
C ASP A 72 -13.77 20.43 8.09
N ASP A 73 -13.71 19.18 7.63
CA ASP A 73 -14.53 18.64 6.55
C ASP A 73 -14.47 19.45 5.23
N SER A 74 -13.37 20.14 4.96
CA SER A 74 -13.22 20.93 3.74
C SER A 74 -12.75 20.12 2.52
N GLY A 75 -12.19 18.94 2.74
CA GLY A 75 -11.51 18.19 1.69
C GLY A 75 -10.95 16.83 2.13
N TRP A 76 -10.09 16.26 1.29
CA TRP A 76 -9.47 14.95 1.47
C TRP A 76 -7.99 15.06 1.77
N LYS A 77 -7.60 14.54 2.94
CA LYS A 77 -6.20 14.50 3.36
C LYS A 77 -5.35 13.74 2.35
N THR A 78 -4.39 14.42 1.74
CA THR A 78 -3.45 13.95 0.69
C THR A 78 -4.02 13.65 -0.68
N LEU A 79 -5.34 13.56 -0.86
CA LEU A 79 -5.91 13.41 -2.20
C LEU A 79 -5.98 14.78 -2.87
N ASP A 80 -6.37 15.82 -2.13
CA ASP A 80 -6.51 17.17 -2.69
C ASP A 80 -5.21 17.76 -3.26
N GLU A 81 -4.05 17.27 -2.80
CA GLU A 81 -2.74 17.81 -3.18
C GLU A 81 -2.02 17.02 -4.28
N VAL A 82 -2.59 15.92 -4.78
CA VAL A 82 -1.90 15.04 -5.74
C VAL A 82 -2.56 15.05 -7.11
N ASP A 83 -1.74 14.86 -8.13
CA ASP A 83 -2.17 14.74 -9.53
C ASP A 83 -2.55 13.29 -9.85
N ILE A 84 -1.90 12.32 -9.20
CA ILE A 84 -2.13 10.88 -9.45
C ILE A 84 -2.24 10.10 -8.14
N VAL A 85 -3.17 9.16 -8.08
CA VAL A 85 -3.24 8.13 -7.04
C VAL A 85 -2.63 6.84 -7.59
N VAL A 86 -1.51 6.41 -7.00
CA VAL A 86 -0.87 5.12 -7.31
C VAL A 86 -1.48 4.07 -6.40
N ALA A 87 -2.51 3.38 -6.89
CA ALA A 87 -3.17 2.32 -6.13
C ALA A 87 -2.45 0.99 -6.36
N VAL A 88 -1.88 0.43 -5.29
CA VAL A 88 -1.20 -0.86 -5.32
C VAL A 88 -1.98 -1.86 -4.47
N SER A 89 -2.61 -2.83 -5.13
CA SER A 89 -3.48 -3.81 -4.49
C SER A 89 -2.96 -5.21 -4.70
N VAL A 90 -3.22 -6.11 -3.75
CA VAL A 90 -3.20 -7.54 -4.03
C VAL A 90 -4.23 -7.89 -5.13
N ASP A 91 -3.93 -8.93 -5.92
CA ASP A 91 -4.82 -9.49 -6.93
C ASP A 91 -6.00 -10.25 -6.32
N ASP A 92 -5.75 -11.02 -5.27
CA ASP A 92 -6.77 -11.70 -4.46
C ASP A 92 -6.56 -11.39 -2.97
N ARG A 93 -7.66 -11.23 -2.23
CA ARG A 93 -7.61 -10.86 -0.80
C ARG A 93 -7.25 -12.06 0.09
N ASP A 94 -7.71 -13.24 -0.27
CA ASP A 94 -7.64 -14.45 0.54
C ASP A 94 -6.40 -15.28 0.18
N ASP A 95 -5.96 -15.24 -1.08
CA ASP A 95 -4.71 -15.86 -1.57
C ASP A 95 -3.90 -14.89 -2.44
N PRO A 96 -3.25 -13.86 -1.86
CA PRO A 96 -2.55 -12.83 -2.61
C PRO A 96 -1.29 -13.37 -3.28
N ARG A 97 -1.22 -13.27 -4.61
CA ARG A 97 -0.07 -13.75 -5.42
C ARG A 97 0.65 -12.62 -6.12
N ASN A 98 -0.08 -11.60 -6.54
CA ASN A 98 0.45 -10.48 -7.30
C ASN A 98 0.05 -9.14 -6.69
N GLY A 99 0.89 -8.13 -6.90
CA GLY A 99 0.59 -6.72 -6.70
C GLY A 99 0.21 -6.08 -8.03
N ASN A 100 -1.03 -5.61 -8.13
CA ASN A 100 -1.55 -4.85 -9.26
C ASN A 100 -1.35 -3.36 -8.98
N VAL A 101 -0.72 -2.65 -9.91
CA VAL A 101 -0.46 -1.21 -9.81
C VAL A 101 -1.33 -0.46 -10.81
N HIS A 102 -2.06 0.52 -10.32
CA HIS A 102 -2.88 1.43 -11.13
C HIS A 102 -2.39 2.86 -10.96
N LEU A 103 -2.36 3.61 -12.06
CA LEU A 103 -2.18 5.07 -12.05
C LEU A 103 -3.55 5.69 -12.31
N LEU A 104 -4.15 6.23 -11.27
CA LEU A 104 -5.49 6.80 -11.32
C LEU A 104 -5.39 8.32 -11.27
N ASP A 105 -6.12 9.00 -12.14
CA ASP A 105 -6.15 10.46 -12.17
C ASP A 105 -6.67 11.02 -10.82
N GLY A 106 -6.02 12.08 -10.34
CA GLY A 106 -6.34 12.69 -9.05
C GLY A 106 -7.74 13.29 -9.02
N ASP A 107 -8.16 13.98 -10.08
CA ASP A 107 -9.48 14.62 -10.16
C ASP A 107 -10.59 13.57 -10.27
N GLU A 108 -10.39 12.54 -11.09
CA GLU A 108 -11.30 11.41 -11.15
C GLU A 108 -11.47 10.76 -9.77
N MET A 109 -10.37 10.56 -9.04
CA MET A 109 -10.44 9.98 -7.71
C MET A 109 -11.14 10.91 -6.71
N ARG A 110 -10.93 12.23 -6.77
CA ARG A 110 -11.69 13.20 -5.95
C ARG A 110 -13.18 13.07 -6.21
N ASP A 111 -13.61 13.06 -7.47
CA ASP A 111 -15.01 12.92 -7.86
C ASP A 111 -15.63 11.62 -7.31
N ARG A 112 -14.92 10.50 -7.44
CA ARG A 112 -15.37 9.20 -6.90
C ARG A 112 -15.51 9.25 -5.37
N PHE A 113 -14.56 9.86 -4.67
CA PHE A 113 -14.59 9.99 -3.22
C PHE A 113 -15.71 10.94 -2.76
N ASP A 114 -15.95 12.04 -3.47
CA ASP A 114 -17.02 12.99 -3.20
C ASP A 114 -18.41 12.37 -3.41
N GLN A 115 -18.60 11.62 -4.49
CA GLN A 115 -19.83 10.86 -4.72
C GLN A 115 -20.09 9.85 -3.58
N ALA A 116 -19.05 9.14 -3.16
CA ALA A 116 -19.16 8.17 -2.08
C ALA A 116 -19.42 8.81 -0.72
N TYR A 117 -18.83 9.97 -0.46
CA TYR A 117 -19.06 10.75 0.75
C TYR A 117 -20.51 11.24 0.79
N LYS A 118 -20.95 11.93 -0.26
CA LYS A 118 -22.31 12.44 -0.40
C LYS A 118 -23.35 11.33 -0.25
N ALA A 119 -23.20 10.21 -0.97
CA ALA A 119 -24.16 9.12 -0.89
C ALA A 119 -24.27 8.49 0.50
N ARG A 120 -23.19 8.51 1.29
CA ARG A 120 -23.21 8.03 2.67
C ARG A 120 -23.90 9.02 3.61
N LEU A 121 -23.69 10.32 3.41
CA LEU A 121 -24.41 11.37 4.14
C LEU A 121 -25.92 11.32 3.81
N ASP A 122 -26.29 11.18 2.54
CA ASP A 122 -27.67 11.06 2.08
C ASP A 122 -28.37 9.78 2.61
N ALA A 123 -27.58 8.80 3.05
CA ALA A 123 -28.06 7.56 3.68
C ALA A 123 -27.95 7.59 5.22
N ASP A 124 -27.85 8.78 5.82
CA ASP A 124 -27.75 9.02 7.27
C ASP A 124 -26.59 8.28 7.95
N GLN A 125 -25.52 7.97 7.21
CA GLN A 125 -24.32 7.35 7.81
C GLN A 125 -23.43 8.42 8.43
N GLN A 126 -23.00 8.18 9.68
CA GLN A 126 -21.99 9.00 10.33
C GLN A 126 -20.59 8.68 9.79
N ILE A 127 -19.88 9.72 9.35
CA ILE A 127 -18.52 9.62 8.83
C ILE A 127 -17.61 10.44 9.76
N PRO A 128 -16.83 9.79 10.64
CA PRO A 128 -15.97 10.53 11.54
C PRO A 128 -14.88 11.30 10.79
N LEU A 129 -14.73 12.60 11.05
CA LEU A 129 -13.68 13.42 10.46
C LEU A 129 -12.29 12.91 10.84
N GLY A 130 -11.34 13.05 9.92
CA GLY A 130 -10.00 12.49 10.08
C GLY A 130 -9.91 10.97 9.94
N ARG A 131 -11.02 10.25 9.75
CA ARG A 131 -11.03 8.82 9.40
C ARG A 131 -11.16 8.62 7.90
N GLY A 132 -10.55 7.53 7.41
CA GLY A 132 -10.60 7.14 6.01
C GLY A 132 -12.00 6.73 5.57
N VAL A 133 -12.48 7.35 4.49
CA VAL A 133 -13.54 6.79 3.66
C VAL A 133 -12.90 5.76 2.75
N TRP A 134 -13.51 4.59 2.59
CA TRP A 134 -12.95 3.47 1.83
C TRP A 134 -13.70 3.28 0.52
N LEU A 135 -12.98 3.17 -0.59
CA LEU A 135 -13.50 2.80 -1.91
C LEU A 135 -12.93 1.46 -2.35
N ALA A 136 -13.81 0.57 -2.81
CA ALA A 136 -13.39 -0.69 -3.41
C ALA A 136 -12.85 -0.44 -4.83
N LEU A 137 -11.69 -1.01 -5.14
CA LEU A 137 -11.07 -0.90 -6.46
C LEU A 137 -11.78 -1.80 -7.48
N TYR A 138 -12.14 -3.02 -7.10
CA TYR A 138 -12.60 -4.07 -8.01
C TYR A 138 -14.07 -4.48 -7.82
N ARG A 139 -14.91 -3.57 -7.32
CA ARG A 139 -16.36 -3.80 -7.20
C ARG A 139 -17.10 -2.61 -7.77
N ARG A 140 -18.05 -2.87 -8.68
CA ARG A 140 -18.96 -1.82 -9.18
C ARG A 140 -20.10 -1.58 -8.20
N TYR A 141 -20.63 -0.37 -8.23
CA TYR A 141 -21.91 -0.06 -7.58
C TYR A 141 -23.02 -0.93 -8.17
N ASP A 142 -23.81 -1.56 -7.32
CA ASP A 142 -24.89 -2.48 -7.70
C ASP A 142 -26.29 -1.85 -7.61
N GLY A 143 -26.36 -0.52 -7.46
CA GLY A 143 -27.62 0.22 -7.29
C GLY A 143 -28.23 0.12 -5.89
N LYS A 144 -27.62 -0.65 -4.96
CA LYS A 144 -28.19 -0.92 -3.63
C LYS A 144 -27.24 -0.57 -2.50
N ARG A 145 -25.97 -0.99 -2.61
CA ARG A 145 -24.98 -0.81 -1.54
C ARG A 145 -24.32 0.55 -1.64
N VAL A 146 -24.76 1.49 -0.81
CA VAL A 146 -24.21 2.86 -0.70
C VAL A 146 -22.68 2.88 -0.58
N ARG A 147 -22.09 1.90 0.12
CA ARG A 147 -20.62 1.79 0.27
C ARG A 147 -19.86 1.54 -1.04
N LEU A 148 -20.56 1.14 -2.11
CA LEU A 148 -20.00 0.91 -3.44
C LEU A 148 -20.20 2.10 -4.39
N VAL A 149 -20.88 3.17 -3.98
CA VAL A 149 -20.92 4.40 -4.78
C VAL A 149 -19.49 4.94 -4.93
N GLY A 150 -19.12 5.35 -6.15
CA GLY A 150 -17.76 5.79 -6.51
C GLY A 150 -16.72 4.66 -6.66
N ALA A 151 -17.07 3.42 -6.33
CA ALA A 151 -16.14 2.28 -6.44
C ALA A 151 -15.89 1.86 -7.90
N GLY A 152 -14.90 0.98 -8.10
CA GLY A 152 -14.65 0.35 -9.40
C GLY A 152 -13.53 0.98 -10.22
N ALA A 153 -12.75 1.92 -9.67
CA ALA A 153 -11.66 2.57 -10.39
C ALA A 153 -10.65 1.56 -10.97
N GLY A 154 -10.33 0.48 -10.25
CA GLY A 154 -9.43 -0.57 -10.74
C GLY A 154 -10.04 -1.50 -11.79
N LEU A 155 -11.33 -1.35 -12.11
CA LEU A 155 -12.00 -2.02 -13.24
C LEU A 155 -12.10 -1.11 -14.47
N ASP A 156 -12.08 0.21 -14.25
CA ASP A 156 -12.17 1.20 -15.31
C ASP A 156 -10.78 1.53 -15.89
N HIS A 157 -9.73 1.28 -15.10
CA HIS A 157 -8.32 1.43 -15.50
C HIS A 157 -7.61 0.09 -15.41
N GLU A 158 -6.92 -0.30 -16.48
CA GLU A 158 -6.09 -1.51 -16.47
C GLU A 158 -4.83 -1.29 -15.61
N PRO A 159 -4.34 -2.32 -14.91
CA PRO A 159 -3.12 -2.19 -14.15
C PRO A 159 -1.94 -1.93 -15.08
N VAL A 160 -1.18 -0.87 -14.79
CA VAL A 160 0.04 -0.54 -15.54
C VAL A 160 1.19 -1.50 -15.23
N ALA A 161 1.08 -2.28 -14.15
CA ALA A 161 1.97 -3.37 -13.82
C ALA A 161 1.26 -4.42 -12.97
N VAL A 162 1.64 -5.69 -13.17
CA VAL A 162 1.26 -6.83 -12.34
C VAL A 162 2.55 -7.52 -11.91
N VAL A 163 2.85 -7.49 -10.61
CA VAL A 163 4.16 -7.91 -10.08
C VAL A 163 3.99 -9.03 -9.06
N PRO A 164 4.67 -10.18 -9.19
CA PRO A 164 4.63 -11.23 -8.18
C PRO A 164 5.03 -10.73 -6.78
N LEU A 165 4.26 -11.12 -5.77
CA LEU A 165 4.56 -10.78 -4.37
C LEU A 165 5.70 -11.63 -3.80
N ALA A 166 5.86 -12.86 -4.28
CA ALA A 166 6.99 -13.72 -3.95
C ALA A 166 8.28 -13.16 -4.57
N ASN A 167 9.35 -13.07 -3.79
CA ASN A 167 10.68 -12.83 -4.32
C ASN A 167 11.06 -13.99 -5.24
N THR A 168 11.08 -13.77 -6.56
CA THR A 168 11.68 -14.71 -7.52
C THR A 168 13.20 -14.85 -7.37
N ASP A 169 13.84 -14.15 -6.43
CA ASP A 169 15.28 -14.23 -6.15
C ASP A 169 15.63 -14.78 -4.76
N ALA A 170 14.74 -15.54 -4.11
CA ALA A 170 15.07 -16.26 -2.87
C ALA A 170 14.95 -17.80 -2.97
N ASN A 171 14.64 -18.36 -4.16
CA ASN A 171 14.40 -19.80 -4.31
C ASN A 171 15.11 -20.48 -5.48
N LYS A 172 16.15 -19.85 -6.07
CA LYS A 172 17.19 -20.60 -6.79
C LYS A 172 18.33 -20.92 -5.83
N GLY A 173 18.11 -21.95 -5.03
CA GLY A 173 19.13 -22.50 -4.13
C GLY A 173 18.61 -22.66 -2.72
N LEU A 174 17.77 -23.67 -2.51
CA LEU A 174 17.94 -24.67 -1.45
C LEU A 174 16.83 -25.70 -1.61
N SER A 175 17.24 -26.84 -2.16
CA SER A 175 16.46 -28.06 -2.15
C SER A 175 15.94 -28.32 -0.75
N ARG A 176 14.61 -28.42 -0.60
CA ARG A 176 13.97 -28.97 0.60
C ARG A 176 14.55 -30.36 0.87
N LYS A 177 15.36 -30.47 1.92
CA LYS A 177 15.43 -31.58 2.87
C LYS A 177 16.53 -31.23 3.87
N ASP A 178 16.15 -30.65 5.00
CA ASP A 178 16.72 -30.98 6.30
C ASP A 178 15.78 -30.48 7.42
N PRO A 179 15.58 -31.24 8.51
CA PRO A 179 14.75 -30.80 9.63
C PRO A 179 15.44 -29.64 10.38
N LEU A 180 14.64 -28.68 10.87
CA LEU A 180 15.13 -27.57 11.70
C LEU A 180 15.92 -28.10 12.93
N PRO A 181 17.13 -27.59 13.20
CA PRO A 181 17.84 -27.91 14.43
C PRO A 181 17.14 -27.24 15.62
N THR A 182 16.92 -28.01 16.68
CA THR A 182 16.21 -27.65 17.91
C THR A 182 16.94 -26.66 18.82
N ALA A 183 18.06 -26.08 18.37
CA ALA A 183 18.80 -25.05 19.09
C ALA A 183 19.38 -24.06 18.07
N LEU A 184 18.95 -22.80 18.15
CA LEU A 184 19.54 -21.71 17.38
C LEU A 184 20.90 -21.37 17.98
N SER A 185 21.94 -21.32 17.15
CA SER A 185 23.22 -20.78 17.59
C SER A 185 23.11 -19.27 17.86
N ILE A 186 23.95 -18.74 18.76
CA ILE A 186 24.00 -17.29 19.06
C ILE A 186 24.25 -16.48 17.78
N THR A 187 25.03 -17.02 16.85
CA THR A 187 25.33 -16.40 15.55
C THR A 187 24.08 -16.31 14.66
N GLU A 188 23.29 -17.38 14.55
CA GLU A 188 22.04 -17.37 13.79
C GLU A 188 21.00 -16.45 14.46
N ALA A 189 20.93 -16.43 15.78
CA ALA A 189 20.08 -15.51 16.52
C ALA A 189 20.46 -14.05 16.26
N LYS A 190 21.76 -13.71 16.26
CA LYS A 190 22.24 -12.36 15.90
C LYS A 190 21.87 -11.99 14.48
N ARG A 191 22.07 -12.89 13.52
CA ARG A 191 21.73 -12.67 12.11
C ARG A 191 20.24 -12.42 11.90
N LEU A 192 19.39 -13.20 12.55
CA LEU A 192 17.94 -13.02 12.48
C LEU A 192 17.50 -11.71 13.13
N LEU A 193 18.08 -11.35 14.28
CA LEU A 193 17.80 -10.07 14.95
C LEU A 193 18.29 -8.87 14.12
N ALA A 194 19.45 -8.99 13.46
CA ALA A 194 20.02 -7.96 12.59
C ALA A 194 19.11 -7.69 11.39
N ALA A 195 18.69 -8.77 10.72
CA ALA A 195 17.73 -8.70 9.63
C ALA A 195 16.37 -8.14 10.09
N SER A 196 15.90 -8.51 11.28
CA SER A 196 14.64 -8.03 11.83
C SER A 196 14.67 -6.56 12.25
N LEU A 197 15.80 -6.08 12.77
CA LEU A 197 15.96 -4.71 13.29
C LEU A 197 16.54 -3.74 12.25
N GLY A 198 16.96 -4.24 11.08
CA GLY A 198 17.54 -3.44 10.00
C GLY A 198 18.89 -2.83 10.37
N VAL A 199 19.64 -3.49 11.26
CA VAL A 199 20.96 -3.08 11.72
C VAL A 199 21.98 -4.14 11.36
N ASP A 200 23.25 -3.75 11.21
CA ASP A 200 24.34 -4.71 10.98
C ASP A 200 24.49 -5.69 12.16
N GLU A 201 24.89 -6.94 11.88
CA GLU A 201 25.10 -7.99 12.88
C GLU A 201 26.12 -7.58 13.96
N SER A 202 27.12 -6.78 13.57
CA SER A 202 28.13 -6.23 14.49
C SER A 202 27.55 -5.26 15.52
N ASN A 203 26.38 -4.69 15.27
CA ASN A 203 25.67 -3.79 16.20
C ASN A 203 24.78 -4.54 17.20
N ILE A 204 24.76 -5.87 17.17
CA ILE A 204 23.93 -6.69 18.07
C ILE A 204 24.80 -7.41 19.10
N LYS A 205 24.52 -7.13 20.38
CA LYS A 205 25.09 -7.84 21.53
C LYS A 205 23.98 -8.61 22.24
N ILE A 206 24.15 -9.93 22.36
CA ILE A 206 23.26 -10.80 23.13
C ILE A 206 23.98 -11.11 24.44
N THR A 207 23.36 -10.78 25.57
CA THR A 207 23.81 -11.15 26.92
C THR A 207 22.80 -12.12 27.50
N VAL A 208 23.26 -13.25 28.04
CA VAL A 208 22.41 -14.21 28.76
C VAL A 208 22.81 -14.13 30.23
N GLU A 209 21.88 -13.70 31.08
CA GLU A 209 22.05 -13.69 32.54
C GLU A 209 21.37 -14.95 33.10
N ALA A 210 22.02 -15.59 34.07
CA ALA A 210 21.55 -16.80 34.73
C ALA A 210 20.81 -16.47 36.02
#